data_AF-A0A8T4G1Z4-F1
#
_entry.id   AF-A0A8T4G1Z4-F1
#
_cell.length_a   1.000
_cell.length_b   1.000
_cell.length_c   1.000
_cell.angle_alpha   90.00
_cell.angle_beta   90.00
_cell.angle_gamma   90.00
#
_symmetry.space_group_name_H-M   'P 1'
#
loop_
_entity.id
_entity.type
_entity.pdbx_description
1 polymer ?
#
loop_
_entity_poly.entity_id
_entity_poly.type
_entity_poly.pdbx_seq_one_letter_code
_entity_poly.pdbx_strand_id
1 'polypeptide(L)'
;MTEQQVVEPLAKFQSRVRPQGRVMIPIYIREYFGIQDGDFVVVIIRIPDAQRRIKGRVFAVAKVYDRGVFTIPKKIREQFDLKSGDFVEILLVGYLLIKALLEKRTPIPIAATPHFEIIDENQERQLLQKPIVVA
;
A
#
# COMPACT_ATOMS: atom_id res chain seq x y z
N MET A 1 14.60 22.91 21.45
CA MET A 1 13.82 21.66 21.33
C MET A 1 13.61 21.45 19.85
N THR A 2 14.27 20.47 19.25
CA THR A 2 14.11 20.16 17.82
C THR A 2 12.78 19.45 17.68
N GLU A 3 11.78 20.08 17.07
CA GLU A 3 10.54 19.39 16.68
C GLU A 3 10.93 18.21 15.79
N GLN A 4 10.74 16.98 16.28
CA GLN A 4 10.81 15.81 15.43
C GLN A 4 9.67 15.94 14.42
N GLN A 5 10.03 16.24 13.18
CA GLN A 5 9.08 16.35 12.07
C GLN A 5 8.29 15.04 11.98
N VAL A 6 7.00 15.08 12.33
CA VAL A 6 6.12 13.90 12.29
C VAL A 6 5.79 13.62 10.84
N VAL A 7 6.35 12.53 10.32
CA VAL A 7 6.11 12.11 8.95
C VAL A 7 4.95 11.13 8.94
N GLU A 8 3.80 11.58 8.45
CA GLU A 8 2.57 10.79 8.39
C GLU A 8 2.32 10.22 6.99
N PRO A 9 1.76 9.00 6.88
CA PRO A 9 1.29 8.49 5.59
C PRO A 9 0.08 9.31 5.10
N LEU A 10 -0.21 9.24 3.80
CA LEU A 10 -1.39 9.88 3.20
C LEU A 10 -2.69 9.35 3.83
N ALA A 11 -2.73 8.06 4.15
CA ALA A 11 -3.81 7.46 4.92
C ALA A 11 -3.30 6.22 5.67
N LYS A 12 -3.98 5.90 6.76
CA LYS A 12 -3.73 4.70 7.57
C LYS A 12 -5.04 4.00 7.87
N PHE A 13 -5.14 2.71 7.58
CA PHE A 13 -6.36 1.93 7.81
C PHE A 13 -6.08 0.44 7.93
N GLN A 14 -6.98 -0.29 8.59
CA GLN A 14 -6.93 -1.75 8.63
C GLN A 14 -7.75 -2.34 7.47
N SER A 15 -7.26 -3.44 6.91
CA SER A 15 -7.98 -4.20 5.89
C SER A 15 -7.99 -5.68 6.24
N ARG A 16 -9.15 -6.30 6.09
CA ARG A 16 -9.30 -7.74 6.29
C ARG A 16 -8.78 -8.48 5.06
N VAL A 17 -7.90 -9.44 5.26
CA VAL A 17 -7.44 -10.37 4.23
C VAL A 17 -8.60 -11.25 3.81
N ARG A 18 -9.00 -11.14 2.55
CA ARG A 18 -10.05 -11.94 1.90
C ARG A 18 -9.43 -13.14 1.18
N PRO A 19 -10.24 -14.08 0.64
CA PRO A 19 -9.72 -15.21 -0.12
C PRO A 19 -8.73 -14.79 -1.21
N GLN A 20 -7.70 -15.61 -1.37
CA GLN A 20 -6.56 -15.41 -2.28
C GLN A 20 -5.62 -14.25 -1.90
N GLY A 21 -5.76 -13.67 -0.71
CA GLY A 21 -4.89 -12.58 -0.24
C GLY A 21 -5.37 -11.20 -0.65
N ARG A 22 -6.62 -11.08 -1.08
CA ARG A 22 -7.21 -9.80 -1.47
C ARG A 22 -7.38 -8.90 -0.26
N VAL A 23 -6.96 -7.66 -0.39
CA VAL A 23 -7.21 -6.58 0.56
C VAL A 23 -7.81 -5.41 -0.20
N MET A 24 -8.48 -4.52 0.52
CA MET A 24 -9.27 -3.45 -0.08
C MET A 24 -8.92 -2.10 0.53
N ILE A 25 -8.79 -1.10 -0.34
CA ILE A 25 -8.73 0.31 0.03
C ILE A 25 -10.17 0.81 0.22
N PRO A 26 -10.51 1.37 1.40
CA PRO A 26 -11.83 1.92 1.65
C PRO A 26 -12.26 2.94 0.58
N ILE A 27 -13.55 2.92 0.23
CA ILE A 27 -14.10 3.76 -0.83
C ILE A 27 -13.84 5.25 -0.60
N TYR A 28 -14.01 5.74 0.63
CA TYR A 28 -13.80 7.14 0.98
C TYR A 28 -12.33 7.58 0.80
N ILE A 29 -11.35 6.69 1.02
CA ILE A 29 -9.93 7.00 0.75
C ILE A 29 -9.72 7.10 -0.76
N ARG A 30 -10.30 6.18 -1.53
CA ARG A 30 -10.20 6.21 -2.99
C ARG A 30 -10.82 7.45 -3.59
N GLU A 31 -12.02 7.82 -3.15
CA GLU A 31 -12.71 9.03 -3.59
C GLU A 31 -11.92 10.29 -3.23
N TYR A 32 -11.39 10.36 -2.00
CA TYR A 32 -10.60 11.50 -1.55
C TYR A 32 -9.34 11.73 -2.39
N PHE A 33 -8.62 10.66 -2.76
CA PHE A 33 -7.40 10.75 -3.57
C PHE A 33 -7.62 10.59 -5.08
N GLY A 34 -8.86 10.37 -5.53
CA GLY A 34 -9.18 10.13 -6.94
C GLY A 34 -8.65 8.80 -7.50
N ILE A 35 -8.37 7.80 -6.66
CA ILE A 35 -7.82 6.49 -7.06
C ILE A 35 -8.92 5.63 -7.70
N GLN A 36 -8.69 5.17 -8.91
CA GLN A 36 -9.62 4.37 -9.71
C GLN A 36 -9.08 2.97 -10.01
N ASP A 37 -9.93 2.13 -10.59
CA ASP A 37 -9.52 0.80 -11.06
C ASP A 37 -8.54 0.97 -12.23
N GLY A 38 -7.43 0.24 -12.17
CA GLY A 38 -6.32 0.34 -13.13
C GLY A 38 -5.16 1.21 -12.64
N ASP A 39 -5.36 2.06 -11.63
CA ASP A 39 -4.32 2.87 -11.01
C ASP A 39 -3.38 2.03 -10.15
N PHE A 40 -2.29 2.64 -9.69
CA PHE A 40 -1.36 2.02 -8.77
C PHE A 40 -1.33 2.76 -7.45
N VAL A 41 -1.23 2.02 -6.36
CA VAL A 41 -0.96 2.56 -5.04
C VAL A 41 0.41 2.14 -4.55
N VAL A 42 1.06 3.04 -3.83
CA VAL A 42 2.28 2.77 -3.10
C VAL A 42 1.89 2.66 -1.63
N VAL A 43 2.06 1.47 -1.06
CA VAL A 43 1.61 1.17 0.30
C VAL A 43 2.70 0.46 1.10
N ILE A 44 2.60 0.59 2.41
CA ILE A 44 3.29 -0.26 3.37
C ILE A 44 2.24 -1.11 4.06
N ILE A 45 2.38 -2.42 3.97
CA ILE A 45 1.51 -3.40 4.63
C ILE A 45 2.22 -3.87 5.89
N ARG A 46 1.69 -3.46 7.04
CA ARG A 46 2.11 -3.91 8.36
C ARG A 46 1.28 -5.12 8.78
N ILE A 47 1.97 -6.19 9.14
CA ILE A 47 1.40 -7.48 9.48
C ILE A 47 1.48 -7.66 10.99
N PRO A 48 0.34 -7.66 11.72
CA PRO A 48 0.33 -7.88 13.17
C PRO A 48 0.48 -9.36 13.57
N ASP A 49 1.01 -9.60 14.76
CA ASP A 49 0.92 -10.88 15.48
C ASP A 49 -0.43 -11.02 16.24
N ALA A 50 -0.61 -12.12 16.96
CA ALA A 50 -1.81 -12.36 17.76
C ALA A 50 -2.02 -11.31 18.88
N GLN A 51 -0.94 -10.68 19.34
CA GLN A 51 -0.95 -9.61 20.34
C GLN A 51 -1.04 -8.21 19.70
N ARG A 52 -1.29 -8.13 18.38
CA ARG A 52 -1.38 -6.90 17.59
C ARG A 52 -0.08 -6.10 17.49
N ARG A 53 1.07 -6.70 17.79
CA ARG A 53 2.39 -6.11 17.54
C ARG A 53 2.80 -6.37 16.10
N ILE A 54 3.48 -5.43 15.46
CA ILE A 54 3.90 -5.58 14.07
C ILE A 54 5.03 -6.60 13.97
N LYS A 55 4.75 -7.77 13.38
CA LYS A 55 5.74 -8.85 13.14
C LYS A 55 6.37 -8.80 11.75
N GLY A 56 5.76 -8.07 10.81
CA GLY A 56 6.23 -8.01 9.42
C GLY A 56 5.80 -6.73 8.73
N ARG A 57 6.58 -6.30 7.75
CA ARG A 57 6.33 -5.11 6.94
C ARG A 57 6.64 -5.42 5.48
N VAL A 58 5.80 -4.93 4.59
CA VAL A 58 5.94 -5.14 3.15
C VAL A 58 5.73 -3.81 2.45
N PHE A 59 6.73 -3.34 1.72
CA PHE A 59 6.57 -2.28 0.74
C PHE A 59 5.88 -2.86 -0.50
N ALA A 60 4.89 -2.17 -1.03
CA ALA A 60 4.20 -2.60 -2.23
C ALA A 60 3.85 -1.45 -3.17
N VAL A 61 4.17 -1.65 -4.44
CA VAL A 61 3.53 -0.94 -5.54
C VAL A 61 2.48 -1.89 -6.09
N ALA A 62 1.20 -1.58 -5.89
CA ALA A 62 0.12 -2.52 -6.19
C ALA A 62 -0.88 -1.90 -7.16
N LYS A 63 -1.22 -2.66 -8.21
CA LYS A 63 -2.31 -2.29 -9.12
C LYS A 63 -3.64 -2.45 -8.41
N VAL A 64 -4.48 -1.42 -8.51
CA VAL A 64 -5.84 -1.42 -8.00
C VAL A 64 -6.76 -2.04 -9.04
N TYR A 65 -7.54 -3.02 -8.60
CA TYR A 65 -8.59 -3.69 -9.37
C TYR A 65 -9.97 -3.34 -8.80
N ASP A 66 -11.00 -4.00 -9.34
CA ASP A 66 -12.41 -3.79 -9.01
C ASP A 66 -12.65 -3.47 -7.53
N ARG A 67 -13.30 -2.33 -7.29
CA ARG A 67 -13.69 -1.82 -5.97
C ARG A 67 -12.51 -1.58 -5.02
N GLY A 68 -11.37 -1.16 -5.54
CA GLY A 68 -10.23 -0.79 -4.69
C GLY A 68 -9.43 -1.97 -4.17
N VAL A 69 -9.55 -3.13 -4.82
CA VAL A 69 -8.90 -4.36 -4.38
C VAL A 69 -7.48 -4.44 -4.93
N PHE A 70 -6.55 -4.88 -4.10
CA PHE A 70 -5.26 -5.39 -4.55
C PHE A 70 -4.92 -6.68 -3.80
N THR A 71 -3.96 -7.45 -4.33
CA THR A 71 -3.68 -8.80 -3.85
C THR A 71 -2.29 -8.89 -3.24
N ILE A 72 -2.22 -9.38 -2.00
CA ILE A 72 -0.95 -9.76 -1.37
C ILE A 72 -0.47 -11.09 -1.99
N PRO A 73 0.73 -11.14 -2.60
CA PRO A 73 1.22 -12.33 -3.27
C PRO A 73 1.30 -13.55 -2.36
N LYS A 74 1.09 -14.74 -2.93
CA LYS A 74 1.13 -16.02 -2.20
C LYS A 74 2.41 -16.18 -1.37
N LYS A 75 3.57 -15.86 -1.95
CA LYS A 75 4.88 -15.93 -1.28
C LYS A 75 4.94 -15.11 0.01
N ILE A 76 4.45 -13.87 -0.02
CA ILE A 76 4.39 -13.00 1.16
C ILE A 76 3.43 -13.58 2.20
N ARG A 77 2.27 -14.08 1.76
CA ARG A 77 1.29 -14.67 2.69
C ARG A 77 1.83 -15.90 3.39
N GLU A 78 2.49 -16.79 2.67
CA GLU A 78 3.10 -17.99 3.23
C GLU A 78 4.21 -17.63 4.22
N GLN A 79 5.05 -16.64 3.88
CA GLN A 79 6.15 -16.21 4.75
C GLN A 79 5.67 -15.66 6.10
N PHE A 80 4.51 -14.99 6.15
CA PHE A 80 3.98 -14.40 7.38
C PHE A 80 2.81 -15.18 8.00
N ASP A 81 2.47 -16.36 7.46
CA ASP A 81 1.29 -17.15 7.84
C ASP A 81 -0.03 -16.34 7.80
N LEU A 82 -0.19 -15.52 6.76
CA LEU A 82 -1.41 -14.71 6.56
C LEU A 82 -2.55 -15.56 6.00
N LYS A 83 -3.67 -15.57 6.72
CA LYS A 83 -4.88 -16.35 6.38
C LYS A 83 -6.06 -15.43 6.06
N SER A 84 -7.05 -15.99 5.38
CA SER A 84 -8.32 -15.30 5.16
C SER A 84 -9.00 -15.05 6.51
N GLY A 85 -9.46 -13.83 6.74
CA GLY A 85 -10.03 -13.41 8.02
C GLY A 85 -9.08 -12.56 8.87
N ASP A 86 -7.77 -12.69 8.66
CA ASP A 86 -6.77 -11.87 9.35
C ASP A 86 -6.90 -10.40 8.96
N PHE A 87 -6.32 -9.52 9.79
CA PHE A 87 -6.22 -8.10 9.51
C PHE A 87 -4.77 -7.70 9.24
N VAL A 88 -4.58 -6.82 8.27
CA VAL A 88 -3.33 -6.09 8.05
C VAL A 88 -3.59 -4.60 8.25
N GLU A 89 -2.57 -3.87 8.67
CA GLU A 89 -2.57 -2.41 8.68
C GLU A 89 -1.91 -1.93 7.39
N ILE A 90 -2.58 -1.03 6.67
CA ILE A 90 -2.11 -0.47 5.40
C ILE A 90 -1.83 1.01 5.61
N LEU A 91 -0.61 1.42 5.28
CA LEU A 91 -0.21 2.81 5.17
C LEU A 91 -0.18 3.16 3.68
N LEU A 92 -1.03 4.08 3.23
CA LEU A 92 -0.95 4.65 1.91
C LEU A 92 0.14 5.72 1.92
N VAL A 93 1.21 5.51 1.16
CA VAL A 93 2.36 6.43 1.10
C VAL A 93 2.49 7.13 -0.25
N GLY A 94 1.70 6.69 -1.23
CA GLY A 94 1.73 7.24 -2.58
C GLY A 94 0.71 6.59 -3.51
N TYR A 95 0.56 7.16 -4.70
CA TYR A 95 -0.29 6.62 -5.76
C TYR A 95 0.10 7.17 -7.14
N LEU A 96 -0.27 6.43 -8.19
CA LEU A 96 -0.09 6.80 -9.60
C LEU A 96 -1.44 6.72 -10.32
N LEU A 97 -1.93 7.88 -10.79
CA LEU A 97 -3.18 7.99 -11.54
C LEU A 97 -2.89 7.81 -13.04
N ILE A 98 -3.15 6.61 -13.57
CA ILE A 98 -2.75 6.23 -14.94
C ILE A 98 -3.48 7.08 -15.97
N LYS A 99 -4.77 7.35 -15.77
CA LYS A 99 -5.55 8.19 -16.69
C LYS A 99 -4.96 9.60 -16.79
N ALA A 100 -4.62 10.21 -15.67
CA ALA A 100 -4.07 11.56 -15.63
C ALA A 100 -2.68 11.64 -16.31
N LEU A 101 -1.85 10.60 -16.13
CA LEU A 101 -0.56 10.50 -16.82
C LEU A 101 -0.70 10.39 -18.34
N LEU A 102 -1.65 9.59 -18.82
CA LEU A 102 -1.94 9.45 -20.24
C LEU A 102 -2.43 10.77 -20.86
N GLU A 103 -3.32 11.48 -20.17
CA GLU A 103 -3.82 12.80 -20.62
C GLU A 103 -2.69 13.83 -20.73
N LYS A 104 -1.76 13.82 -19.78
CA LYS A 104 -0.58 14.71 -19.76
C LYS A 104 0.52 14.27 -20.74
N ARG A 105 0.38 13.12 -21.41
CA ARG A 105 1.42 12.48 -22.23
C ARG A 105 2.73 12.25 -21.46
N THR A 106 2.64 12.13 -20.15
CA THR A 106 3.78 11.84 -19.30
C THR A 106 4.14 10.36 -19.49
N PRO A 107 5.42 10.02 -19.72
CA PRO A 107 5.83 8.62 -19.76
C PRO A 107 5.40 7.91 -18.49
N ILE A 108 4.62 6.82 -18.63
CA ILE A 108 4.29 5.97 -17.50
C ILE A 108 5.61 5.35 -17.04
N PRO A 109 6.04 5.54 -15.78
CA PRO A 109 7.25 4.90 -15.30
C PRO A 109 7.13 3.39 -15.53
N ILE A 110 8.09 2.79 -16.23
CA ILE A 110 8.15 1.35 -16.55
C ILE A 110 8.09 0.49 -15.25
N ALA A 111 8.34 1.12 -14.10
CA ALA A 111 8.15 0.59 -12.75
C ALA A 111 6.68 0.34 -12.33
N ALA A 112 5.66 0.62 -13.17
CA ALA A 112 4.27 0.28 -12.92
C ALA A 112 3.98 -1.23 -13.09
N THR A 113 4.88 -2.09 -12.60
CA THR A 113 4.61 -3.51 -12.39
C THR A 113 4.32 -3.72 -10.91
N PRO A 114 3.34 -4.57 -10.55
CA PRO A 114 3.12 -4.90 -9.16
C PRO A 114 4.40 -5.44 -8.52
N HIS A 115 4.89 -4.75 -7.48
CA HIS A 115 6.13 -5.05 -6.80
C HIS A 115 5.87 -5.16 -5.31
N PHE A 116 6.47 -6.17 -4.66
CA PHE A 116 6.32 -6.44 -3.23
C PHE A 116 7.67 -6.81 -2.65
N GLU A 117 8.09 -6.07 -1.64
CA GLU A 117 9.37 -6.26 -0.97
C GLU A 117 9.17 -6.27 0.54
N ILE A 118 9.80 -7.22 1.22
CA ILE A 118 9.80 -7.26 2.68
C ILE A 118 10.82 -6.26 3.17
N ILE A 119 10.39 -5.41 4.09
CA ILE A 119 11.22 -4.34 4.63
C ILE A 119 11.32 -4.45 6.15
N ASP A 120 12.35 -3.86 6.72
CA ASP A 120 12.47 -3.66 8.16
C ASP A 120 11.83 -2.32 8.60
N GLU A 121 11.92 -2.02 9.90
CA GLU A 121 11.39 -0.79 10.47
C GLU A 121 12.16 0.47 10.05
N ASN A 122 13.47 0.36 9.82
CA ASN A 122 14.29 1.51 9.42
C ASN A 122 13.99 1.90 7.98
N GLN A 123 13.86 0.92 7.09
CA GLN A 123 13.42 1.10 5.71
C GLN A 123 12.01 1.70 5.66
N GLU A 124 11.09 1.24 6.51
CA GLU A 124 9.76 1.83 6.63
C GLU A 124 9.81 3.33 6.96
N ARG A 125 10.62 3.71 7.97
CA ARG A 125 10.81 5.10 8.37
C ARG A 125 11.39 5.96 7.25
N GLN A 126 12.34 5.41 6.49
CA GLN A 126 12.93 6.10 5.34
C GLN A 126 11.93 6.30 4.20
N LEU A 127 11.09 5.29 3.92
CA LEU A 127 10.06 5.36 2.88
C LEU A 127 8.97 6.38 3.23
N LEU A 128 8.58 6.45 4.51
CA LEU A 128 7.61 7.44 4.97
C LEU A 128 8.10 8.88 4.73
N GLN A 129 9.41 9.15 4.87
CA GLN A 129 10.00 10.48 4.66
C GLN A 129 9.88 10.99 3.21
N LYS A 130 9.54 10.14 2.24
CA LYS A 130 9.47 10.47 0.82
C LYS A 130 8.15 9.98 0.22
N PRO A 131 7.01 10.64 0.49
CA PRO A 131 5.75 10.27 -0.14
C PRO A 131 5.85 10.38 -1.66
N ILE A 132 5.42 9.32 -2.36
CA ILE A 132 5.50 9.23 -3.82
C ILE A 132 4.12 9.55 -4.40
N VAL A 133 3.87 10.82 -4.69
CA VAL A 133 2.63 11.24 -5.35
C VAL A 133 2.94 11.58 -6.80
N VAL A 134 2.37 10.81 -7.72
CA VAL A 134 2.49 11.06 -9.16
C VAL A 134 1.08 11.10 -9.74
N ALA A 135 0.58 12.32 -9.97
CA ALA A 135 -0.77 12.59 -10.46
C ALA A 135 -0.74 13.44 -11.73
#